data_AF-A0A5J4P628-F1
#
_entry.id   AF-A0A5J4P628-F1
#
_cell.length_a   1.000
_cell.length_b   1.000
_cell.length_c   1.000
_cell.angle_alpha   90.00
_cell.angle_beta   90.00
_cell.angle_gamma   90.00
#
_symmetry.space_group_name_H-M   'P 1'
#
loop_
_entity.id
_entity.type
_entity.pdbx_description
1 polymer ?
#
loop_
_entity_poly.entity_id
_entity_poly.type
_entity_poly.pdbx_seq_one_letter_code
_entity_poly.pdbx_strand_id
1 'polypeptide(L)'
;GTVGGSLIEQIRTQRQKLMEENGLKLNVVGIMDMFRALFCRECIDLNNYREELQEKCVANSTQTICDEVRGMNIFNSVFVDCTASPDGALLYTFAILILSANTPAAVTPAPAPSPFILIG
;
A
#
# COMPACT_ATOMS: atom_id res chain seq x y z
N GLY A 1 -12.84 5.03 0.95
CA GLY A 1 -13.96 5.90 1.37
C GLY A 1 -13.51 7.34 1.57
N THR A 2 -14.23 8.15 2.37
CA THR A 2 -13.91 9.58 2.59
C THR A 2 -12.55 9.80 3.26
N VAL A 3 -12.27 9.08 4.34
CA VAL A 3 -10.99 9.19 5.07
C VAL A 3 -9.81 8.76 4.19
N GLY A 4 -9.85 7.54 3.63
CA GLY A 4 -8.80 7.05 2.74
C GLY A 4 -8.58 7.93 1.51
N GLY A 5 -9.66 8.50 0.94
CA GLY A 5 -9.55 9.46 -0.17
C GLY A 5 -8.85 10.76 0.24
N SER A 6 -9.16 11.29 1.41
CA SER A 6 -8.48 12.48 1.94
C SER A 6 -7.01 12.22 2.24
N LEU A 7 -6.66 11.04 2.77
CA LEU A 7 -5.28 10.64 2.99
C LEU A 7 -4.49 10.56 1.68
N ILE A 8 -5.08 9.96 0.64
CA ILE A 8 -4.45 9.87 -0.69
C ILE A 8 -4.15 11.27 -1.25
N GLU A 9 -5.09 12.22 -1.12
CA GLU A 9 -4.88 13.60 -1.55
C GLU A 9 -3.77 14.30 -0.74
N GLN A 10 -3.69 14.05 0.57
CA GLN A 10 -2.61 14.58 1.40
C GLN A 10 -1.25 14.02 0.97
N ILE A 11 -1.16 12.70 0.73
CA ILE A 11 0.06 12.07 0.21
C ILE A 11 0.43 12.69 -1.13
N ARG A 12 -0.53 12.80 -2.07
CA ARG A 12 -0.31 13.38 -3.40
C ARG A 12 0.26 14.79 -3.32
N THR A 13 -0.30 15.63 -2.45
CA THR A 13 0.09 17.04 -2.31
C THR A 13 1.41 17.21 -1.54
N GLN A 14 1.67 16.37 -0.55
CA GLN A 14 2.84 16.51 0.34
C GLN A 14 4.05 15.68 -0.10
N ARG A 15 3.90 14.73 -1.03
CA ARG A 15 4.97 13.81 -1.44
C ARG A 15 6.24 14.54 -1.87
N GLN A 16 6.12 15.61 -2.64
CA GLN A 16 7.28 16.39 -3.08
C GLN A 16 7.99 17.07 -1.89
N LYS A 17 7.23 17.72 -1.01
CA LYS A 17 7.74 18.37 0.18
C LYS A 17 8.46 17.39 1.11
N LEU A 18 7.86 16.23 1.39
CA LEU A 18 8.46 15.18 2.23
C LEU A 18 9.76 14.63 1.63
N MET A 19 9.84 14.52 0.32
CA MET A 19 11.07 14.12 -0.38
C MET A 19 12.16 15.18 -0.25
N GLU A 20 11.81 16.46 -0.45
CA GLU A 20 12.76 17.59 -0.40
C GLU A 20 13.26 17.86 1.03
N GLU A 21 12.39 17.82 2.03
CA GLU A 21 12.72 18.19 3.42
C GLU A 21 13.25 17.01 4.24
N ASN A 22 12.77 15.79 3.99
CA ASN A 22 13.09 14.61 4.82
C ASN A 22 13.76 13.47 4.04
N GLY A 23 13.98 13.62 2.74
CA GLY A 23 14.45 12.51 1.88
C GLY A 23 13.44 11.36 1.78
N LEU A 24 12.18 11.61 2.16
CA LEU A 24 11.15 10.58 2.30
C LEU A 24 10.35 10.48 1.00
N LYS A 25 10.68 9.48 0.17
CA LYS A 25 9.89 9.14 -1.01
C LYS A 25 8.78 8.18 -0.63
N LEU A 26 7.54 8.67 -0.56
CA LEU A 26 6.36 7.83 -0.34
C LEU A 26 5.87 7.23 -1.67
N ASN A 27 5.74 5.91 -1.74
CA ASN A 27 5.13 5.21 -2.87
C ASN A 27 3.87 4.48 -2.41
N VAL A 28 2.71 4.81 -2.98
CA VAL A 28 1.48 4.04 -2.73
C VAL A 28 1.46 2.89 -3.72
N VAL A 29 1.40 1.66 -3.21
CA VAL A 29 1.49 0.43 -4.04
C VAL A 29 0.28 -0.48 -3.89
N GLY A 30 -0.58 -0.18 -2.94
CA GLY A 30 -1.86 -0.87 -2.76
C GLY A 30 -2.94 0.10 -2.32
N ILE A 31 -4.11 0.03 -2.96
CA ILE A 31 -5.33 0.72 -2.51
C ILE A 31 -6.46 -0.31 -2.52
N MET A 32 -7.21 -0.42 -1.43
CA MET A 32 -8.34 -1.34 -1.35
C MET A 32 -9.58 -0.69 -0.74
N ASP A 33 -10.73 -1.23 -1.12
CA ASP A 33 -12.02 -1.03 -0.45
C ASP A 33 -12.58 -2.39 -0.01
N MET A 34 -13.80 -2.43 0.52
CA MET A 34 -14.41 -3.67 1.03
C MET A 34 -14.47 -4.81 0.00
N PHE A 35 -14.49 -4.53 -1.29
CA PHE A 35 -14.71 -5.52 -2.35
C PHE A 35 -13.55 -5.62 -3.35
N ARG A 36 -12.76 -4.57 -3.49
CA ARG A 36 -11.76 -4.41 -4.57
C ARG A 36 -10.41 -4.03 -3.99
N ALA A 37 -9.36 -4.52 -4.63
CA ALA A 37 -7.99 -4.09 -4.37
C ALA A 37 -7.27 -3.77 -5.69
N LEU A 38 -6.40 -2.77 -5.66
CA LEU A 38 -5.51 -2.38 -6.74
C LEU A 38 -4.08 -2.48 -6.22
N PHE A 39 -3.20 -3.14 -6.95
CA PHE A 39 -1.78 -3.26 -6.63
C PHE A 39 -0.92 -2.79 -7.79
N CYS A 40 0.15 -2.07 -7.49
CA CYS A 40 1.17 -1.67 -8.47
C CYS A 40 2.52 -1.55 -7.76
N ARG A 41 3.48 -2.39 -8.14
CA ARG A 41 4.82 -2.40 -7.52
C ARG A 41 5.61 -1.10 -7.73
N GLU A 42 5.42 -0.45 -8.87
CA GLU A 42 6.22 0.70 -9.30
C GLU A 42 5.75 2.00 -8.64
N CYS A 43 4.43 2.13 -8.43
CA CYS A 43 3.66 3.14 -7.69
C CYS A 43 2.31 3.31 -8.41
N ILE A 44 1.22 3.44 -7.67
CA ILE A 44 -0.08 3.83 -8.21
C ILE A 44 -0.04 5.32 -8.53
N ASP A 45 -0.54 5.73 -9.70
CA ASP A 45 -0.76 7.15 -9.99
C ASP A 45 -1.96 7.65 -9.18
N LEU A 46 -1.70 8.59 -8.27
CA LEU A 46 -2.71 9.12 -7.37
C LEU A 46 -3.64 10.12 -8.04
N ASN A 47 -3.38 10.54 -9.28
CA ASN A 47 -4.28 11.44 -10.01
C ASN A 47 -5.49 10.71 -10.60
N ASN A 48 -5.33 9.43 -10.96
CA ASN A 48 -6.34 8.61 -11.64
C ASN A 48 -6.67 7.30 -10.88
N TYR A 49 -6.18 7.13 -9.65
CA TYR A 49 -6.31 5.88 -8.88
C TYR A 49 -7.75 5.35 -8.76
N ARG A 50 -8.76 6.23 -8.78
CA ARG A 50 -10.17 5.84 -8.70
C ARG A 50 -10.68 5.14 -9.95
N GLU A 51 -10.17 5.55 -11.10
CA GLU A 51 -10.47 4.95 -12.40
C GLU A 51 -9.70 3.63 -12.51
N GLU A 52 -8.42 3.62 -12.13
CA GLU A 52 -7.62 2.39 -12.09
C GLU A 52 -8.20 1.33 -11.13
N LEU A 53 -8.72 1.74 -9.98
CA LEU A 53 -9.40 0.84 -9.04
C LEU A 53 -10.75 0.32 -9.58
N GLN A 54 -11.33 0.95 -10.59
CA GLN A 54 -12.54 0.42 -11.25
C GLN A 54 -12.20 -0.54 -12.38
N GLU A 55 -11.17 -0.24 -13.16
CA GLU A 55 -10.84 -0.98 -14.37
C GLU A 55 -9.89 -2.15 -14.13
N LYS A 56 -8.93 -1.99 -13.21
CA LYS A 56 -7.82 -2.94 -12.99
C LYS A 56 -7.88 -3.66 -11.65
N CYS A 57 -8.98 -3.49 -10.89
CA CYS A 57 -9.06 -4.12 -9.58
C CYS A 57 -9.13 -5.63 -9.64
N VAL A 58 -8.62 -6.25 -8.59
CA VAL A 58 -8.85 -7.65 -8.23
C VAL A 58 -9.81 -7.73 -7.04
N ALA A 59 -10.37 -8.92 -6.82
CA ALA A 59 -11.21 -9.16 -5.66
C ALA A 59 -10.42 -8.96 -4.36
N ASN A 60 -11.00 -8.22 -3.40
CA ASN A 60 -10.43 -8.08 -2.07
C ASN A 60 -10.65 -9.37 -1.26
N SER A 61 -9.73 -10.32 -1.41
CA SER A 61 -9.68 -11.53 -0.59
C SER A 61 -8.33 -11.63 0.13
N THR A 62 -8.33 -12.25 1.32
CA THR A 62 -7.12 -12.51 2.11
C THR A 62 -6.05 -13.21 1.28
N GLN A 63 -6.43 -14.18 0.44
CA GLN A 63 -5.48 -14.94 -0.38
C GLN A 63 -4.87 -14.05 -1.47
N THR A 64 -5.69 -13.31 -2.22
CA THR A 64 -5.23 -12.38 -3.26
C THR A 64 -4.27 -11.35 -2.68
N ILE A 65 -4.61 -10.75 -1.54
CA ILE A 65 -3.74 -9.81 -0.82
C ILE A 65 -2.40 -10.46 -0.47
N CYS A 66 -2.44 -11.67 0.11
CA CYS A 66 -1.24 -12.37 0.53
C CYS A 66 -0.30 -12.65 -0.64
N ASP A 67 -0.86 -13.08 -1.76
CA ASP A 67 -0.09 -13.43 -2.96
C ASP A 67 0.51 -12.18 -3.61
N GLU A 68 -0.26 -11.09 -3.74
CA GLU A 68 0.21 -9.83 -4.31
C GLU A 68 1.30 -9.16 -3.46
N VAL A 69 1.10 -9.06 -2.14
CA VAL A 69 2.09 -8.44 -1.24
C VAL A 69 3.39 -9.24 -1.20
N ARG A 70 3.31 -10.58 -1.18
CA ARG A 70 4.50 -11.44 -1.28
C ARG A 70 5.20 -11.29 -2.63
N GLY A 71 4.44 -11.27 -3.73
CA GLY A 71 4.96 -11.10 -5.08
C GLY A 71 5.67 -9.76 -5.29
N MET A 72 5.19 -8.70 -4.64
CA MET A 72 5.81 -7.38 -4.69
C MET A 72 7.19 -7.33 -4.01
N ASN A 73 7.46 -8.21 -3.03
CA ASN A 73 8.72 -8.26 -2.28
C ASN A 73 9.20 -6.86 -1.83
N ILE A 74 8.30 -6.13 -1.18
CA ILE A 74 8.53 -4.75 -0.71
C ILE A 74 9.06 -4.76 0.71
N PHE A 75 10.21 -4.12 0.91
CA PHE A 75 10.79 -3.87 2.23
C PHE A 75 10.37 -2.49 2.72
N ASN A 76 10.28 -2.30 4.04
CA ASN A 76 9.90 -1.01 4.66
C ASN A 76 8.48 -0.55 4.26
N SER A 77 7.51 -1.47 4.30
CA SER A 77 6.11 -1.19 4.00
C SER A 77 5.31 -0.80 5.24
N VAL A 78 4.38 0.14 5.09
CA VAL A 78 3.39 0.53 6.10
C VAL A 78 1.99 0.24 5.56
N PHE A 79 1.14 -0.40 6.37
CA PHE A 79 -0.29 -0.53 6.08
C PHE A 79 -1.05 0.54 6.84
N VAL A 80 -1.97 1.23 6.15
CA VAL A 80 -2.83 2.26 6.72
C VAL A 80 -4.27 1.82 6.53
N ASP A 81 -4.96 1.55 7.64
CA ASP A 81 -6.38 1.21 7.65
C ASP A 81 -7.22 2.45 7.89
N CYS A 82 -8.00 2.80 6.88
CA CYS A 82 -9.00 3.86 6.88
C CYS A 82 -10.42 3.28 6.73
N THR A 83 -10.61 1.97 6.92
CA THR A 83 -11.92 1.34 6.90
C THR A 83 -12.73 1.74 8.12
N ALA A 84 -14.03 1.96 7.92
CA ALA A 84 -14.96 2.24 9.00
C ALA A 84 -15.53 0.96 9.64
N SER A 85 -15.10 -0.23 9.17
CA SER A 85 -15.60 -1.50 9.65
C SER A 85 -14.87 -1.93 10.93
N PRO A 86 -15.58 -2.34 11.99
CA PRO A 86 -14.97 -2.88 13.20
C PRO A 86 -14.32 -4.27 13.01
N ASP A 87 -14.46 -4.88 11.83
CA ASP A 87 -13.88 -6.17 11.48
C ASP A 87 -12.36 -6.03 11.23
N GLY A 88 -11.58 -6.02 12.32
CA GLY A 88 -10.11 -6.00 12.30
C GLY A 88 -9.44 -7.29 11.82
N ALA A 89 -10.16 -8.19 11.16
CA ALA A 89 -9.61 -9.44 10.63
C ALA A 89 -8.63 -9.20 9.47
N LEU A 90 -8.90 -8.21 8.62
CA LEU A 90 -7.99 -7.78 7.55
C LEU A 90 -6.71 -7.17 8.15
N LEU A 91 -6.83 -6.33 9.19
CA LEU A 91 -5.71 -5.72 9.90
C LEU A 91 -4.71 -6.75 10.44
N TYR A 92 -5.18 -7.79 11.13
CA TYR A 92 -4.32 -8.83 11.69
C TYR A 92 -3.61 -9.63 10.61
N THR A 93 -4.33 -9.98 9.55
CA THR A 93 -3.78 -10.68 8.39
C THR A 93 -2.68 -9.84 7.72
N PHE A 94 -2.93 -8.55 7.51
CA PHE A 94 -1.94 -7.61 6.96
C PHE A 94 -0.73 -7.45 7.86
N ALA A 95 -0.93 -7.30 9.17
CA ALA A 95 0.17 -7.17 10.13
C ALA A 95 1.09 -8.40 10.11
N ILE A 96 0.53 -9.62 10.13
CA ILE A 96 1.32 -10.86 10.02
C ILE A 96 2.04 -10.96 8.68
N LEU A 97 1.38 -10.58 7.59
CA LEU A 97 1.95 -10.63 6.24
C LEU A 97 3.14 -9.67 6.07
N ILE A 98 3.00 -8.43 6.55
CA ILE A 98 4.08 -7.44 6.55
C ILE A 98 5.25 -7.92 7.41
N LEU A 99 4.98 -8.46 8.61
CA LEU A 99 6.03 -9.03 9.46
C LEU A 99 6.74 -10.22 8.79
N SER A 100 6.02 -11.05 8.04
CA SER A 100 6.57 -12.19 7.30
C SER A 100 7.41 -11.76 6.09
N ALA A 101 6.96 -10.75 5.33
CA ALA A 101 7.67 -10.21 4.17
C ALA A 101 8.94 -9.44 4.55
N ASN A 102 9.03 -8.92 5.79
CA ASN A 102 10.22 -8.25 6.33
C ASN A 102 11.24 -9.22 6.97
N THR A 103 11.16 -10.52 6.71
CA THR A 103 12.25 -11.43 7.11
C THR A 103 13.50 -11.17 6.26
N PRO A 104 14.70 -10.99 6.86
CA PRO A 104 15.92 -10.75 6.11
C PRO A 104 16.39 -12.07 5.45
N ALA A 105 15.69 -12.51 4.41
CA ALA A 105 16.22 -13.52 3.51
C ALA A 105 17.28 -12.83 2.65
N ALA A 106 18.53 -13.31 2.74
CA ALA A 106 19.72 -12.73 2.14
C ALA A 106 19.49 -12.23 0.70
N VAL A 107 19.37 -10.92 0.52
CA VAL A 107 19.36 -10.26 -0.78
C VAL A 107 20.27 -9.03 -0.67
N THR A 108 21.20 -8.96 -1.60
CA THR A 108 22.12 -7.85 -1.91
C THR A 108 21.54 -6.46 -1.65
N PRO A 109 22.38 -5.45 -1.29
CA PRO A 109 21.92 -4.11 -0.96
C PRO A 109 21.34 -3.43 -2.21
N ALA A 110 20.04 -3.59 -2.43
CA ALA A 110 19.26 -2.75 -3.33
C ALA A 110 19.15 -1.35 -2.69
N PRO A 111 19.18 -0.27 -3.49
CA PRO A 111 19.16 1.10 -2.97
C PRO A 111 17.92 1.32 -2.09
N ALA A 112 18.13 2.05 -1.00
CA ALA A 112 17.24 2.19 0.15
C ALA A 112 15.73 2.15 -0.20
N PRO A 113 14.94 1.30 0.47
CA PRO A 113 13.53 1.14 0.12
C PRO A 113 12.77 2.36 0.60
N SER A 114 12.34 3.16 -0.36
CA SER A 114 11.30 4.18 -0.21
C SER A 114 10.10 3.53 0.49
N PRO A 115 9.55 4.10 1.57
CA PRO A 115 8.42 3.49 2.26
C PRO A 115 7.24 3.26 1.31
N PHE A 116 6.76 2.02 1.33
CA PHE A 116 5.64 1.56 0.52
C PHE A 116 4.37 1.58 1.35
N ILE A 117 3.36 2.31 0.89
CA ILE A 117 2.10 2.47 1.60
C ILE A 117 1.03 1.61 0.93
N LEU A 118 0.38 0.76 1.72
CA LEU A 118 -0.88 0.12 1.37
C LEU A 118 -2.00 0.79 2.15
N ILE A 119 -3.05 1.24 1.45
CA ILE A 119 -4.18 1.96 2.05
C ILE A 119 -5.45 1.12 1.89
N GLY A 120 -6.08 0.75 3.01
CA GLY A 120 -7.39 0.09 3.07
C GLY A 120 -8.49 1.00 3.59
#